data_AF-A0A9P6PSJ4-F1
#
_entry.id   AF-A0A9P6PSJ4-F1
#
_cell.length_a   1.000
_cell.length_b   1.000
_cell.length_c   1.000
_cell.angle_alpha   90.00
_cell.angle_beta   90.00
_cell.angle_gamma   90.00
#
_symmetry.space_group_name_H-M   'P 1'
#
loop_
_entity.id
_entity.type
_entity.pdbx_description
1 polymer ?
#
loop_
_entity_poly.entity_id
_entity_poly.type
_entity_poly.pdbx_seq_one_letter_code
_entity_poly.pdbx_strand_id
1 'polypeptide(L)'
;TILNVYNFDMNIMEAIESPRVHHQLMPHVADFESGYSTKAIEFARTRGHNVTVFDIRLAKAEIQGVMRLEDGYAYAASDSRKHGIAAGY
;
A
#
# COMPACT_ATOMS: atom_id res chain seq x y z
N THR A 1 0.20 -4.73 -1.75
CA THR A 1 1.55 -5.13 -2.16
C THR A 1 1.58 -6.30 -3.11
N ILE A 2 1.18 -7.52 -2.73
CA ILE A 2 1.21 -8.68 -3.67
C ILE A 2 0.42 -8.38 -4.95
N LEU A 3 -0.83 -7.94 -4.82
CA LEU A 3 -1.65 -7.53 -5.98
C LEU A 3 -0.98 -6.44 -6.84
N ASN A 4 -0.30 -5.47 -6.20
CA ASN A 4 0.39 -4.39 -6.90
C ASN A 4 1.52 -4.90 -7.79
N VAL A 5 2.28 -5.88 -7.30
CA VAL A 5 3.35 -6.53 -8.08
C VAL A 5 2.75 -7.37 -9.22
N TYR A 6 1.78 -8.23 -8.92
CA TYR A 6 1.30 -9.23 -9.89
C TYR A 6 0.30 -8.70 -10.93
N ASN A 7 -0.54 -7.73 -10.57
CA ASN A 7 -1.63 -7.26 -11.43
C ASN A 7 -1.38 -5.87 -12.02
N PHE A 8 -0.43 -5.12 -11.45
CA PHE A 8 -0.12 -3.75 -11.89
C PHE A 8 1.34 -3.58 -12.28
N ASP A 9 2.09 -4.69 -12.40
CA ASP A 9 3.50 -4.73 -12.81
C ASP A 9 4.41 -3.76 -12.05
N MET A 10 4.07 -3.47 -10.79
CA MET A 10 4.86 -2.57 -9.94
C MET A 10 6.10 -3.29 -9.42
N ASN A 11 7.23 -2.58 -9.36
CA ASN A 11 8.38 -3.08 -8.62
C ASN A 11 8.08 -3.11 -7.11
N ILE A 12 8.94 -3.78 -6.32
CA ILE A 12 8.68 -3.98 -4.89
C ILE A 12 8.58 -2.68 -4.10
N MET A 13 9.35 -1.64 -4.48
CA MET A 13 9.30 -0.33 -3.81
C MET A 13 8.00 0.40 -4.14
N GLU A 14 7.62 0.46 -5.42
CA GLU A 14 6.35 1.05 -5.86
C GLU A 14 5.15 0.37 -5.19
N ALA A 15 5.17 -0.96 -5.12
CA ALA A 15 4.11 -1.76 -4.52
C ALA A 15 3.96 -1.54 -3.02
N ILE A 16 5.06 -1.26 -2.30
CA ILE A 16 5.08 -0.94 -0.86
C ILE A 16 4.64 0.50 -0.62
N GLU A 17 5.11 1.45 -1.43
CA GLU A 17 4.84 2.87 -1.24
C GLU A 17 3.45 3.30 -1.70
N SER A 18 2.82 2.52 -2.58
CA SER A 18 1.45 2.74 -3.03
C SER A 18 0.47 2.89 -1.85
N PRO A 19 -0.45 3.88 -1.88
CA PRO A 19 -1.48 4.05 -0.85
C PRO A 19 -2.33 2.79 -0.67
N ARG A 20 -2.77 2.54 0.58
CA ARG A 20 -3.49 1.33 0.96
C ARG A 20 -4.90 1.64 1.47
N VAL A 21 -5.80 0.69 1.24
CA VAL A 21 -7.17 0.68 1.75
C VAL A 21 -7.43 -0.60 2.54
N HIS A 22 -8.22 -0.51 3.61
CA HIS A 22 -8.59 -1.64 4.44
C HIS A 22 -10.09 -1.63 4.77
N HIS A 23 -10.72 -2.80 4.78
CA HIS A 23 -12.08 -3.01 5.27
C HIS A 23 -12.17 -4.42 5.86
N GLN A 24 -12.63 -4.54 7.10
CA GLN A 24 -12.62 -5.81 7.86
C GLN A 24 -14.01 -6.31 8.25
N LEU A 25 -15.03 -5.94 7.46
CA LEU A 25 -16.45 -6.21 7.68
C LEU A 25 -17.04 -5.43 8.88
N MET A 26 -16.48 -5.62 10.07
CA MET A 26 -16.89 -4.95 11.31
C MET A 26 -15.70 -4.23 11.99
N PRO A 27 -15.81 -2.94 12.32
CA PRO A 27 -16.92 -2.03 11.97
C PRO A 27 -17.04 -1.83 10.45
N HIS A 28 -18.23 -1.41 10.00
CA HIS A 28 -18.52 -1.17 8.58
C HIS A 28 -17.94 0.17 8.12
N VAL A 29 -16.61 0.21 8.00
CA VAL A 29 -15.82 1.36 7.57
C VAL A 29 -14.70 0.91 6.65
N ALA A 30 -14.50 1.65 5.56
CA ALA A 30 -13.36 1.50 4.66
C ALA A 30 -12.34 2.60 5.00
N ASP A 31 -11.18 2.18 5.48
CA ASP A 31 -10.08 3.04 5.89
C ASP A 31 -9.13 3.26 4.70
N PHE A 32 -8.98 4.50 4.24
CA PHE A 32 -8.11 4.90 3.14
C PHE A 32 -6.94 5.74 3.65
N GLU A 33 -5.73 5.47 3.14
CA GLU A 33 -4.59 6.38 3.31
C GLU A 33 -4.76 7.67 2.47
N SER A 34 -4.18 8.78 2.93
CA SER A 34 -4.30 10.12 2.32
C SER A 34 -3.69 10.27 0.91
N GLY A 35 -3.04 9.24 0.37
CA GLY A 35 -2.44 9.26 -0.97
C GLY A 35 -3.40 8.95 -2.13
N TYR A 36 -4.64 8.55 -1.87
CA TYR A 36 -5.63 8.37 -2.93
C TYR A 36 -6.17 9.70 -3.46
N SER A 37 -6.44 9.76 -4.77
CA SER A 37 -7.09 10.94 -5.36
C SER A 37 -8.49 11.17 -4.79
N THR A 38 -8.92 12.43 -4.71
CA THR A 38 -10.28 12.80 -4.30
C THR A 38 -11.34 12.12 -5.16
N LYS A 39 -11.10 11.99 -6.47
CA LYS A 39 -11.99 11.28 -7.41
C LYS A 39 -12.18 9.80 -7.02
N ALA A 40 -11.12 9.11 -6.63
CA ALA A 40 -11.21 7.70 -6.21
C ALA A 40 -11.99 7.54 -4.89
N ILE A 41 -11.76 8.45 -3.94
CA ILE A 41 -12.47 8.47 -2.65
C ILE A 41 -13.96 8.74 -2.86
N GLU A 42 -14.31 9.76 -3.64
CA GLU A 42 -15.71 10.08 -3.95
C GLU A 42 -16.39 8.93 -4.70
N PHE A 43 -15.69 8.27 -5.61
CA PHE A 43 -16.22 7.11 -6.30
C PHE A 43 -16.54 5.94 -5.35
N ALA A 44 -15.74 5.71 -4.31
CA ALA A 44 -16.08 4.73 -3.28
C ALA A 44 -17.33 5.15 -2.49
N ARG A 45 -17.46 6.43 -2.15
CA ARG A 45 -18.65 6.97 -1.46
C ARG A 45 -19.92 6.81 -2.28
N THR A 46 -19.90 7.10 -3.58
CA THR A 46 -21.08 6.95 -4.45
C THR A 46 -21.51 5.49 -4.62
N ARG A 47 -20.62 4.53 -4.34
CA ARG A 47 -20.93 3.09 -4.27
C ARG A 47 -21.47 2.64 -2.90
N GLY A 48 -21.64 3.55 -1.96
CA GLY A 48 -22.20 3.26 -0.62
C GLY A 48 -21.16 2.87 0.43
N HIS A 49 -19.85 2.99 0.15
CA HIS A 49 -18.84 2.76 1.18
C HIS A 49 -18.81 3.89 2.21
N ASN A 50 -18.82 3.53 3.49
CA ASN A 50 -18.53 4.44 4.59
C ASN A 50 -17.01 4.66 4.66
N VAL A 51 -16.51 5.75 4.09
CA VAL A 51 -15.07 6.00 3.91
C VAL A 51 -14.52 6.93 4.99
N THR A 52 -13.45 6.48 5.64
CA THR A 52 -12.58 7.30 6.51
C THR A 52 -11.22 7.46 5.85
N VAL A 53 -10.66 8.66 5.86
CA VAL A 53 -9.31 8.94 5.32
C VAL A 53 -8.40 9.33 6.46
N PHE A 54 -7.22 8.74 6.52
CA PHE A 54 -6.21 9.04 7.54
C PHE A 54 -4.86 9.36 6.91
N ASP A 55 -4.00 10.08 7.64
CA ASP A 55 -2.67 10.40 7.16
C ASP A 55 -1.86 9.11 6.96
N ILE A 56 -1.34 8.92 5.75
CA ILE A 56 -0.47 7.81 5.37
C ILE A 56 0.74 7.64 6.32
N ARG A 57 1.17 8.72 6.97
CA ARG A 57 2.28 8.74 7.94
C ARG A 57 1.92 8.16 9.32
N LEU A 58 0.64 7.89 9.59
CA LEU A 58 0.23 7.18 10.81
C LEU A 58 0.69 5.70 10.82
N ALA A 59 1.19 5.18 9.69
CA ALA A 59 1.83 3.88 9.60
C ALA A 59 1.01 2.72 10.21
N LYS A 60 -0.31 2.68 9.97
CA LYS A 60 -1.19 1.60 10.47
C LYS A 60 -0.74 0.20 10.03
N ALA A 61 -0.01 0.12 8.93
CA ALA A 61 0.68 -1.07 8.45
C ALA A 61 2.06 -0.69 7.92
N GLU A 62 2.99 -1.62 8.02
CA GLU A 62 4.38 -1.45 7.61
C GLU A 62 4.84 -2.71 6.89
N ILE A 63 5.46 -2.55 5.72
CA ILE A 63 5.85 -3.70 4.88
C ILE A 63 7.35 -3.69 4.63
N GLN A 64 7.98 -4.84 4.81
CA GLN A 64 9.38 -5.06 4.45
C GLN A 64 9.39 -6.20 3.44
N GLY A 65 9.87 -5.94 2.23
CA GLY A 65 9.73 -6.86 1.12
C GLY A 65 11.04 -7.11 0.40
N VAL A 66 11.24 -8.35 -0.03
CA VAL A 66 12.32 -8.76 -0.95
C VAL A 66 11.69 -9.51 -2.12
N MET A 67 12.04 -9.11 -3.33
CA MET A 67 11.55 -9.69 -4.58
C MET A 67 12.73 -10.24 -5.37
N ARG A 68 12.67 -11.52 -5.72
CA ARG A 68 13.66 -12.17 -6.58
C ARG A 68 13.26 -11.98 -8.04
N LEU A 69 14.20 -11.51 -8.86
CA LEU A 69 14.02 -11.38 -10.30
C LEU A 69 14.48 -12.63 -11.03
N GLU A 70 14.10 -12.74 -12.31
CA GLU A 70 14.46 -13.87 -13.17
C GLU A 70 15.98 -14.00 -13.40
N ASP A 71 16.69 -12.89 -13.38
CA ASP A 71 18.15 -12.82 -13.48
C ASP A 71 18.88 -13.31 -12.21
N GLY A 72 18.13 -13.65 -11.15
CA GLY A 72 18.65 -14.15 -9.89
C GLY A 72 18.98 -13.06 -8.87
N TYR A 73 18.94 -11.78 -9.24
CA TYR A 73 19.11 -10.67 -8.30
C TYR A 73 17.87 -10.50 -7.41
N ALA A 74 18.07 -9.86 -6.26
CA ALA A 74 17.01 -9.53 -5.32
C ALA A 74 16.89 -8.01 -5.15
N TYR A 75 15.67 -7.51 -5.22
CA TYR A 75 15.32 -6.13 -4.91
C TYR A 75 14.63 -6.11 -3.56
N ALA A 76 15.15 -5.32 -2.63
CA ALA A 76 14.61 -5.17 -1.29
C ALA A 76 14.14 -3.74 -1.07
N ALA A 77 13.01 -3.58 -0.39
CA ALA A 77 12.44 -2.29 -0.05
C ALA A 77 11.85 -2.31 1.37
N SER A 78 12.06 -1.20 2.07
CA SER A 78 11.53 -0.91 3.39
C SER A 78 10.47 0.16 3.27
N ASP A 79 9.30 -0.07 3.88
CA ASP A 79 8.22 0.93 3.92
C ASP A 79 8.70 2.22 4.62
N SER A 80 8.67 3.32 3.86
CA SER A 80 9.11 4.64 4.29
C SER A 80 8.36 5.14 5.53
N ARG A 81 7.13 4.64 5.75
CA ARG A 81 6.28 4.96 6.90
C ARG A 81 6.88 4.51 8.23
N LYS A 82 7.78 3.50 8.22
CA LYS A 82 8.53 3.01 9.39
C LYS A 82 9.92 3.63 9.52
N HIS A 83 10.38 4.38 8.51
CA HIS A 83 11.75 4.89 8.41
C HIS A 83 12.84 3.79 8.36
N GLY A 84 12.48 2.59 7.87
CA GLY A 84 13.43 1.49 7.66
C GLY A 84 14.28 1.68 6.39
N ILE A 85 15.42 0.97 6.32
CA ILE A 85 16.28 0.91 5.13
C ILE A 85 16.60 -0.55 4.84
N ALA A 86 16.44 -0.96 3.58
CA ALA A 86 16.85 -2.28 3.11
C ALA A 86 18.36 -2.29 2.82
N ALA A 87 19.04 -3.41 3.11
CA ALA A 87 20.48 -3.57 2.91
C ALA A 87 20.82 -4.97 2.39
N GLY A 88 21.93 -5.09 1.66
CA GLY A 88 22.43 -6.34 1.06
C GLY A 88 23.89 -6.19 0.60
N TYR A 89 24.49 -7.28 0.13
CA TYR A 89 25.85 -7.37 -0.41
C TYR A 89 25.91 -8.29 -1.63
#